data_AF-A0A379M3W6-F1
#
_entry.id   AF-A0A379M3W6-F1
#
_cell.length_a   1.000
_cell.length_b   1.000
_cell.length_c   1.000
_cell.angle_alpha   90.00
_cell.angle_beta   90.00
_cell.angle_gamma   90.00
#
_symmetry.space_group_name_H-M   'P 1'
#
loop_
_entity.id
_entity.type
_entity.pdbx_description
1 polymer ?
#
loop_
_entity_poly.entity_id
_entity_poly.type
_entity_poly.pdbx_seq_one_letter_code
_entity_poly.pdbx_strand_id
1 'polypeptide(L)' 'MSETSTYTVTGMTCGHCVASVTEEVQEIPGVENVEVDLATGAVTVTSAESLDDAAVAAAVEEAGYNLA' A
#
# COMPACT_ATOMS: atom_id res chain seq x y z
N MET A 1 -7.55 -16.56 7.73
CA MET A 1 -7.74 -16.67 6.27
C MET A 1 -7.26 -15.35 5.74
N SER A 2 -6.29 -15.33 4.83
CA SER A 2 -5.78 -14.06 4.31
C SER A 2 -6.77 -13.44 3.34
N GLU A 3 -6.88 -12.11 3.36
CA GLU A 3 -7.60 -11.30 2.39
C GLU A 3 -6.61 -10.48 1.57
N THR A 4 -6.98 -10.17 0.33
CA THR A 4 -6.15 -9.39 -0.57
C THR A 4 -6.94 -8.17 -1.05
N SER A 5 -6.38 -6.99 -0.83
CA SER A 5 -6.95 -5.70 -1.23
C SER A 5 -6.00 -4.99 -2.18
N THR A 6 -6.53 -4.44 -3.27
CA THR A 6 -5.74 -3.71 -4.26
C THR A 6 -6.13 -2.25 -4.27
N TYR A 7 -5.13 -1.40 -4.09
CA TYR A 7 -5.22 0.06 -4.08
C TYR A 7 -4.47 0.61 -5.29
N THR A 8 -4.85 1.79 -5.77
CA THR A 8 -4.09 2.48 -6.82
C THR A 8 -3.47 3.72 -6.22
N VAL A 9 -2.15 3.86 -6.30
CA VAL A 9 -1.41 5.02 -5.79
C VAL A 9 -0.97 5.88 -6.98
N THR A 10 -1.22 7.18 -6.88
CA THR A 10 -0.80 8.15 -7.89
C THR A 10 0.43 8.92 -7.44
N GLY A 11 1.27 9.32 -8.40
CA GLY A 11 2.46 10.14 -8.13
C GLY A 11 3.76 9.37 -7.87
N MET A 12 3.72 8.03 -7.80
CA MET A 12 4.94 7.22 -7.76
C MET A 12 5.66 7.29 -9.11
N THR A 13 6.91 7.76 -9.12
CA THR A 13 7.71 7.96 -10.35
C THR A 13 9.08 7.29 -10.30
N CYS A 14 9.45 6.69 -9.17
CA CYS A 14 10.76 6.05 -8.96
C CYS A 14 10.62 4.79 -8.08
N GLY A 15 11.52 3.82 -8.24
CA GLY A 15 11.57 2.63 -7.40
C GLY A 15 11.79 2.91 -5.89
N HIS A 16 12.35 4.07 -5.53
CA HIS A 16 12.42 4.48 -4.12
C HIS A 16 11.04 4.83 -3.54
N CYS A 17 10.13 5.38 -4.36
CA CYS A 17 8.76 5.67 -3.96
C CYS A 17 8.02 4.39 -3.55
N VAL A 18 8.28 3.31 -4.28
CA VAL A 18 7.70 2.00 -4.03
C VAL A 18 8.14 1.46 -2.68
N ALA A 19 9.43 1.54 -2.37
CA ALA A 19 9.96 1.06 -1.09
C ALA A 19 9.30 1.79 0.07
N SER A 20 9.23 3.13 0.02
CA SER A 20 8.58 3.94 1.06
C SER A 20 7.11 3.54 1.26
N VAL A 21 6.30 3.47 0.20
CA VAL A 21 4.88 3.06 0.32
C VAL A 21 4.76 1.63 0.89
N THR A 22 5.64 0.73 0.47
CA THR A 22 5.63 -0.66 0.94
C THR A 22 5.99 -0.76 2.43
N GLU A 23 6.94 0.05 2.90
CA GLU A 23 7.33 0.11 4.32
C GLU A 23 6.17 0.63 5.18
N GLU A 24 5.59 1.79 4.85
CA GLU A 24 4.49 2.38 5.64
C GLU A 24 3.26 1.46 5.67
N VAL A 25 2.88 0.84 4.53
CA VAL A 25 1.72 -0.06 4.48
C VAL A 25 1.98 -1.36 5.25
N GLN A 26 3.22 -1.84 5.32
CA GLN A 26 3.57 -3.02 6.14
C GLN A 26 3.52 -2.74 7.64
N GLU A 27 3.58 -1.49 8.08
CA GLU A 27 3.41 -1.14 9.50
C GLU A 27 1.95 -1.26 9.97
N ILE A 28 1.00 -1.35 9.03
CA ILE A 28 -0.42 -1.53 9.38
C ILE A 28 -0.62 -2.91 10.04
N PRO A 29 -1.20 -2.96 11.25
CA PRO A 29 -1.48 -4.21 11.94
C PRO A 29 -2.32 -5.14 11.09
N GLY A 30 -1.88 -6.40 10.97
CA GLY A 30 -2.58 -7.42 10.20
C GLY A 30 -2.10 -7.57 8.75
N VAL A 31 -1.25 -6.68 8.25
CA VAL A 31 -0.59 -6.84 6.95
C VAL A 31 0.43 -7.98 7.00
N GLU A 32 0.33 -8.89 6.03
CA GLU A 32 1.24 -10.04 5.86
C GLU A 32 2.17 -9.84 4.67
N ASN A 33 1.70 -9.19 3.60
CA ASN A 33 2.46 -8.96 2.38
C ASN A 33 1.99 -7.69 1.65
N VAL A 34 2.90 -7.01 0.96
CA VAL A 34 2.61 -5.86 0.11
C VAL A 34 3.39 -6.00 -1.19
N GLU A 35 2.68 -5.97 -2.31
CA GLU A 35 3.22 -5.99 -3.66
C GLU A 35 2.86 -4.69 -4.38
N VAL A 36 3.85 -4.01 -4.95
CA VAL A 36 3.63 -2.75 -5.66
C VAL A 36 4.08 -2.86 -7.10
N ASP A 37 3.18 -2.55 -8.02
CA ASP A 37 3.44 -2.44 -9.44
C ASP A 37 3.58 -0.95 -9.82
N LEU A 38 4.82 -0.50 -10.01
CA LEU A 38 5.12 0.87 -10.42
C LEU A 38 4.63 1.20 -11.84
N ALA A 39 4.48 0.20 -12.72
CA ALA A 39 4.05 0.44 -14.09
C ALA A 39 2.56 0.82 -14.16
N THR A 40 1.75 0.27 -13.25
CA THR A 40 0.31 0.53 -13.16
C THR A 40 -0.07 1.45 -12.00
N GLY A 41 0.80 1.58 -10.99
CA GLY A 41 0.51 2.24 -9.72
C GLY A 41 -0.29 1.37 -8.75
N ALA A 42 -0.47 0.08 -9.04
CA ALA A 42 -1.25 -0.82 -8.20
C ALA A 42 -0.46 -1.28 -6.97
N VAL A 43 -1.07 -1.20 -5.79
CA VAL A 43 -0.56 -1.69 -4.51
C VAL A 43 -1.49 -2.78 -4.03
N THR A 44 -1.01 -4.01 -4.03
CA THR A 44 -1.75 -5.18 -3.57
C THR A 44 -1.27 -5.55 -2.17
N VAL A 45 -2.19 -5.50 -1.22
CA VAL A 45 -1.92 -5.79 0.19
C VAL A 45 -2.61 -7.08 0.56
N THR A 46 -1.85 -8.02 1.12
CA THR A 46 -2.39 -9.25 1.71
C THR A 46 -2.35 -9.12 3.22
N SER A 47 -3.48 -9.38 3.88
CA SER A 47 -3.64 -9.23 5.32
C SER A 47 -4.37 -10.41 5.93
N ALA A 48 -4.14 -10.68 7.22
CA ALA A 48 -4.79 -11.76 7.94
C ALA A 48 -6.29 -11.50 8.20
N GLU A 49 -6.70 -10.23 8.09
CA GLU A 49 -8.03 -9.69 8.34
C GLU A 49 -8.26 -8.42 7.49
N SER A 50 -9.51 -7.97 7.41
CA SER A 50 -9.91 -6.84 6.58
C SER A 50 -9.21 -5.57 7.05
N LEU A 51 -8.45 -4.91 6.17
CA LEU A 51 -7.80 -3.65 6.49
C LEU A 51 -8.79 -2.49 6.40
N ASP A 52 -8.56 -1.47 7.21
CA ASP A 52 -9.28 -0.22 7.08
C ASP A 52 -8.67 0.60 5.94
N ASP A 53 -9.47 0.87 4.90
CA ASP A 53 -9.04 1.68 3.74
C ASP A 53 -8.47 3.04 4.18
N ALA A 54 -8.99 3.62 5.28
CA ALA A 54 -8.49 4.89 5.81
C ALA A 54 -7.09 4.77 6.42
N ALA A 55 -6.76 3.61 7.03
CA ALA A 55 -5.42 3.36 7.55
C ALA A 55 -4.41 3.17 6.40
N VAL A 56 -4.81 2.46 5.33
CA VAL A 56 -3.98 2.32 4.13
C VAL A 56 -3.77 3.66 3.46
N ALA A 57 -4.81 4.48 3.32
CA ALA A 57 -4.70 5.84 2.79
C ALA A 57 -3.72 6.69 3.61
N ALA A 58 -3.84 6.67 4.94
CA ALA A 58 -2.95 7.43 5.82
C ALA A 58 -1.48 7.01 5.68
N ALA A 59 -1.19 5.71 5.63
CA ALA A 59 0.16 5.20 5.41
C ALA A 59 0.75 5.66 4.06
N VAL A 60 -0.08 5.65 3.01
CA VAL A 60 0.31 6.14 1.67
C VAL A 60 0.56 7.66 1.69
N GLU A 61 -0.26 8.43 2.43
CA GLU A 61 -0.09 9.87 2.64
C GLU A 61 1.17 10.21 3.44
N GLU A 62 1.51 9.40 4.46
CA GLU A 62 2.76 9.52 5.22
C GLU A 62 3.99 9.26 4.35
N ALA A 63 3.90 8.32 3.39
CA ALA A 63 4.91 8.13 2.35
C ALA A 63 4.98 9.30 1.33
N GLY A 64 4.03 10.24 1.38
CA GLY A 64 3.96 11.42 0.51
C GLY A 64 3.21 11.20 -0.81
N TYR A 65 2.33 10.19 -0.87
CA TYR A 65 1.51 9.85 -2.04
C TYR A 65 0.03 9.80 -1.69
N ASN A 66 -0.83 9.72 -2.71
CA ASN A 66 -2.27 9.61 -2.50
C ASN A 66 -2.84 8.40 -3.25
N LEU A 67 -3.85 7.77 -2.64
CA LEU A 67 -4.72 6.83 -3.34
C LEU A 67 -5.54 7.54 -4.43
N ALA A 68 -5.82 6.83 -5.52
CA ALA A 68 -6.55 7.30 -6.70
C ALA A 68 -8.07 7.08 -6.60
#